data_AF-A0A6P0VWU1-F1
#
_entry.id   AF-A0A6P0VWU1-F1
#
_cell.length_a   1.000
_cell.length_b   1.000
_cell.length_c   1.000
_cell.angle_alpha   90.00
_cell.angle_beta   90.00
_cell.angle_gamma   90.00
#
_symmetry.space_group_name_H-M   'P 1'
#
loop_
_entity.id
_entity.type
_entity.pdbx_description
1 polymer ?
#
loop_
_entity_poly.entity_id
_entity_poly.type
_entity_poly.pdbx_seq_one_letter_code
_entity_poly.pdbx_strand_id
1 'polypeptide(L)' 'GKPEPLKYDLSGYWSRRINDEHRIVYKVQNDAIFLSELRYHY' A
#
# COMPACT_ATOMS: atom_id res chain seq x y z
N GLY A 1 5.79 6.73 -6.20
CA GLY A 1 4.71 6.72 -7.20
C GLY A 1 3.41 7.31 -6.68
N LYS A 2 2.45 7.58 -7.59
CA LYS A 2 1.07 8.01 -7.30
C LYS A 2 0.33 6.89 -6.54
N PRO A 3 -0.39 7.17 -5.44
CA PRO A 3 -1.16 6.15 -4.73
C PRO A 3 -2.31 5.62 -5.60
N GLU A 4 -2.45 4.31 -5.66
CA GLU A 4 -3.52 3.62 -6.39
C GLU A 4 -4.42 2.88 -5.40
N PRO A 5 -5.74 3.14 -5.39
CA PRO A 5 -6.67 2.43 -4.51
C PRO A 5 -6.85 0.98 -4.98
N LEU A 6 -6.79 0.04 -4.05
CA LEU A 6 -7.02 -1.38 -4.32
C LEU A 6 -8.53 -1.71 -4.29
N LYS A 7 -8.92 -2.79 -4.98
CA LYS A 7 -10.32 -3.20 -5.17
C LYS A 7 -10.63 -4.50 -4.41
N TYR A 8 -11.92 -4.85 -4.34
CA TYR A 8 -12.45 -6.07 -3.69
C TYR A 8 -12.08 -6.16 -2.20
N ASP A 9 -11.47 -7.26 -1.77
CA ASP A 9 -11.10 -7.52 -0.37
C ASP A 9 -10.09 -6.50 0.19
N LEU A 10 -9.39 -5.78 -0.69
CA LEU A 10 -8.45 -4.72 -0.34
C LEU A 10 -9.04 -3.31 -0.55
N SER A 11 -10.35 -3.18 -0.66
CA SER A 11 -11.02 -1.88 -0.71
C SER A 11 -10.65 -1.04 0.51
N GLY A 12 -10.19 0.19 0.28
CA GLY A 12 -9.69 1.09 1.33
C GLY A 12 -8.19 0.97 1.62
N TYR A 13 -7.49 0.01 1.01
CA TYR A 13 -6.03 -0.03 0.97
C TYR A 13 -5.51 0.72 -0.26
N TRP A 14 -4.29 1.21 -0.12
CA TRP A 14 -3.55 1.98 -1.10
C TRP A 14 -2.26 1.25 -1.43
N SER A 15 -1.94 1.16 -2.72
CA SER A 15 -0.62 0.76 -3.17
C SER A 15 0.21 1.98 -3.55
N ARG A 16 1.44 2.04 -3.05
CA ARG A 16 2.43 3.04 -3.47
C ARG A 16 3.71 2.36 -3.90
N ARG A 17 4.16 2.73 -5.10
CA ARG A 17 5.45 2.31 -5.65
C ARG A 17 6.61 3.00 -4.93
N ILE A 18 7.55 2.22 -4.38
CA ILE A 18 8.83 2.69 -3.83
C ILE A 18 9.84 2.84 -4.97
N ASN A 19 10.08 1.75 -5.69
CA ASN A 19 10.88 1.67 -6.92
C ASN A 19 10.12 0.79 -7.94
N ASP A 20 10.68 0.47 -9.10
CA ASP A 20 9.90 -0.23 -10.14
C ASP A 20 9.42 -1.64 -9.74
N GLU A 21 10.11 -2.28 -8.80
CA GLU A 21 9.85 -3.63 -8.30
C GLU A 21 9.03 -3.66 -7.00
N HIS A 22 9.25 -2.70 -6.11
CA HIS A 22 8.76 -2.72 -4.74
C HIS A 22 7.53 -1.83 -4.55
N ARG A 23 6.53 -2.39 -3.85
CA ARG A 23 5.29 -1.70 -3.51
C ARG A 23 4.98 -1.84 -2.03
N ILE A 24 4.52 -0.74 -1.45
CA ILE A 24 3.93 -0.71 -0.11
C ILE A 24 2.42 -0.81 -0.28
N VAL A 25 1.79 -1.67 0.50
CA VAL A 25 0.33 -1.70 0.66
C VAL A 25 -0.02 -1.22 2.06
N TYR A 26 -0.79 -0.13 2.13
CA TYR A 26 -1.13 0.51 3.41
C TYR A 26 -2.58 1.00 3.43
N LYS A 27 -3.11 1.22 4.62
CA LYS A 27 -4.42 1.85 4.86
C LYS A 27 -4.25 3.01 5.83
N VAL A 28 -4.97 4.10 5.60
CA VAL A 28 -5.03 5.24 6.51
C VAL A 28 -6.35 5.17 7.27
N GLN A 29 -6.30 5.17 8.60
CA GLN A 29 -7.48 5.15 9.45
C GLN A 29 -7.19 5.85 10.78
N ASN A 30 -8.06 6.78 11.19
CA ASN A 30 -7.98 7.49 12.47
C ASN A 30 -6.60 8.09 12.76
N ASP A 31 -6.03 8.80 11.78
CA ASP A 31 -4.69 9.42 11.86
C ASP A 31 -3.52 8.42 12.03
N ALA A 32 -3.79 7.13 11.86
CA ALA A 32 -2.79 6.07 11.87
C ALA A 32 -2.63 5.44 10.48
N ILE A 33 -1.41 4.97 10.19
CA ILE A 33 -1.07 4.24 8.98
C ILE A 33 -0.88 2.76 9.34
N PHE A 34 -1.69 1.90 8.74
CA PHE A 34 -1.60 0.46 8.86
C PHE A 34 -0.85 -0.10 7.66
N LEU A 35 0.32 -0.70 7.91
CA LEU A 35 1.10 -1.40 6.88
C LEU A 35 0.64 -2.85 6.81
N SER A 36 0.12 -3.26 5.65
CA SER A 36 -0.33 -4.64 5.44
C SER A 36 0.77 -5.51 4.84
N GLU A 37 1.48 -4.99 3.84
CA GLU A 37 2.55 -5.72 3.17
C GLU A 37 3.70 -4.79 2.76
N LEU A 38 4.91 -5.31 2.98
CA LEU A 38 6.18 -4.82 2.46
C LEU A 38 6.84 -6.00 1.76
N ARG A 39 6.39 -6.32 0.54
CA ARG A 39 6.95 -7.45 -0.21
C ARG A 39 8.10 -7.01 -1.10
N TYR A 40 9.11 -7.89 -1.11
CA TYR A 40 10.39 -7.78 -1.81
C TYR A 40 11.25 -6.65 -1.25
N HIS A 41 12.01 -6.94 -0.20
CA HIS A 41 13.21 -6.20 0.14
C HIS A 41 14.38 -7.13 -0.12
N TYR A 42 14.95 -7.05 -1.33
CA TYR A 42 16.34 -7.40 -1.62
C TYR A 42 16.86 -6.47 -2.71
#